data_AF-A0A1A8DKH9-F1
#
_entry.id   AF-A0A1A8DKH9-F1
#
_cell.length_a   1.000
_cell.length_b   1.000
_cell.length_c   1.000
_cell.angle_alpha   90.00
_cell.angle_beta   90.00
_cell.angle_gamma   90.00
#
_symmetry.space_group_name_H-M   'P 1'
#
loop_
_entity.id
_entity.type
_entity.pdbx_description
1 polymer ?
#
loop_
_entity_poly.entity_id
_entity_poly.type
_entity_poly.pdbx_seq_one_letter_code
_entity_poly.pdbx_strand_id
1 'polypeptide(L)'
;QNLYCSWELIQLWSKLQRKLDPSLVSLLERCLQLGAIAKTVQHLLYLVRVIQTEAEDQGVPCSVELCVKILQLPKQDDSELRTSVCKTVSCLLPNDLEVLRACQLTEFLLGPSQESFTCLEELYLRPDHKYDQENEVIPNSLRCELLLALKAYWPFDPEFWDWKTLKCHCKSLLGMKSESEEEEEEMAEKQEKVKQEDVPVVGVKEESESQNRINGGLNIGRQDIKPRPKFSCLICKRSITDIQIIHHSRRHIEDKYFPCPACLETFKGKKDLVIHMRKHIKKKGAPSKKAEMLKEVPKPTEEDDDDMEPGEIPVDPSLMMYYKSTRDPEVLNHIVQQASTMKEKEADDDE
;
A
#
# COMPACT_ATOMS: atom_id res chain seq x y z
N GLN A 1 14.03 33.51 2.80
CA GLN A 1 13.67 34.77 2.11
C GLN A 1 12.89 34.51 0.81
N ASN A 2 13.37 33.64 -0.08
CA ASN A 2 12.70 33.35 -1.37
C ASN A 2 11.26 32.79 -1.23
N LEU A 3 11.02 31.90 -0.26
CA LEU A 3 9.70 31.27 -0.04
C LEU A 3 8.60 32.23 0.45
N TYR A 4 8.97 33.21 1.27
CA TYR A 4 8.04 34.21 1.78
C TYR A 4 7.56 35.13 0.65
N CYS A 5 8.49 35.51 -0.24
CA CYS A 5 8.16 36.27 -1.44
C CYS A 5 7.20 35.52 -2.36
N SER A 6 7.34 34.20 -2.53
CA SER A 6 6.42 33.41 -3.37
C SER A 6 4.97 33.47 -2.88
N TRP A 7 4.74 33.40 -1.57
CA TRP A 7 3.40 33.51 -1.01
C TRP A 7 2.79 34.89 -1.24
N GLU A 8 3.53 35.96 -0.93
CA GLU A 8 3.05 37.33 -1.13
C GLU A 8 2.74 37.63 -2.60
N LEU A 9 3.56 37.11 -3.52
CA LEU A 9 3.33 37.24 -4.96
C LEU A 9 2.06 36.52 -5.40
N ILE A 10 1.82 35.29 -4.93
CA ILE A 10 0.60 34.53 -5.26
C ILE A 10 -0.65 35.22 -4.68
N GLN A 11 -0.58 35.74 -3.45
CA GLN A 11 -1.69 36.52 -2.87
C GLN A 11 -1.93 37.85 -3.58
N LEU A 12 -0.87 38.56 -3.98
CA LEU A 12 -1.02 39.80 -4.73
C LEU A 12 -1.63 39.52 -6.11
N TRP A 13 -1.15 38.46 -6.77
CA TRP A 13 -1.71 37.99 -8.04
C TRP A 13 -3.19 37.67 -7.91
N SER A 14 -3.63 36.94 -6.89
CA SER A 14 -5.06 36.58 -6.73
C SER A 14 -5.94 37.82 -6.60
N LYS A 15 -5.51 38.80 -5.79
CA LYS A 15 -6.23 40.07 -5.62
C LYS A 15 -6.27 40.90 -6.90
N LEU A 16 -5.18 40.93 -7.67
CA LEU A 16 -5.14 41.62 -8.96
C LEU A 16 -6.04 40.92 -9.98
N GLN A 17 -6.02 39.58 -10.03
CA GLN A 17 -6.88 38.79 -10.89
C GLN A 17 -8.37 39.07 -10.59
N ARG A 18 -8.76 39.12 -9.31
CA ARG A 18 -10.12 39.48 -8.88
C ARG A 18 -10.54 40.89 -9.25
N LYS A 19 -9.60 41.82 -9.37
CA LYS A 19 -9.85 43.19 -9.85
C LYS A 19 -9.98 43.27 -11.36
N LEU A 20 -9.22 42.45 -12.08
CA LEU A 20 -9.28 42.38 -13.55
C LEU A 20 -10.53 41.65 -14.03
N ASP A 21 -10.89 40.56 -13.36
CA ASP A 21 -12.04 39.72 -13.66
C ASP A 21 -12.75 39.30 -12.34
N PRO A 22 -13.95 39.84 -12.06
CA PRO A 22 -14.75 39.47 -10.89
C PRO A 22 -15.31 38.04 -10.92
N SER A 23 -15.17 37.30 -12.03
CA SER A 23 -15.66 35.92 -12.13
C SER A 23 -14.85 34.97 -11.25
N LEU A 24 -15.53 34.27 -10.33
CA LEU A 24 -14.91 33.21 -9.51
C LEU A 24 -14.47 32.03 -10.35
N VAL A 25 -15.27 31.63 -11.35
CA VAL A 25 -14.96 30.51 -12.26
C VAL A 25 -13.64 30.78 -13.00
N SER A 26 -13.46 32.02 -13.47
CA SER A 26 -12.22 32.45 -14.15
C SER A 26 -11.00 32.38 -13.21
N LEU A 27 -11.13 32.84 -11.96
CA LEU A 27 -10.07 32.70 -10.96
C LEU A 27 -9.70 31.22 -10.73
N LEU A 28 -10.71 30.36 -10.53
CA LEU A 28 -10.51 28.93 -10.29
C LEU A 28 -9.79 28.26 -11.47
N GLU A 29 -10.21 28.54 -12.70
CA GLU A 29 -9.56 28.01 -13.91
C GLU A 29 -8.10 28.45 -13.98
N ARG A 30 -7.81 29.73 -13.68
CA ARG A 30 -6.43 30.24 -13.62
C ARG A 30 -5.60 29.56 -12.54
N CYS A 31 -6.18 29.33 -11.35
CA CYS A 31 -5.49 28.60 -10.28
C CYS A 31 -5.16 27.17 -10.71
N LEU A 32 -6.06 26.47 -11.39
CA LEU A 32 -5.81 25.13 -11.94
C LEU A 32 -4.73 25.15 -13.03
N GLN A 33 -4.72 26.14 -13.92
CA GLN A 33 -3.67 26.32 -14.93
C GLN A 33 -2.29 26.53 -14.29
N LEU A 34 -2.20 27.38 -13.27
CA LEU A 34 -0.96 27.56 -12.50
C LEU A 34 -0.56 26.28 -11.75
N GLY A 35 -1.55 25.59 -11.19
CA GLY A 35 -1.37 24.31 -10.53
C GLY A 35 -0.85 23.23 -11.47
N ALA A 36 -1.28 23.22 -12.73
CA ALA A 36 -0.81 22.28 -13.74
C ALA A 36 0.71 22.37 -13.96
N ILE A 37 1.24 23.59 -13.93
CA ILE A 37 2.67 23.91 -14.19
C ILE A 37 3.51 23.76 -12.92
N ALA A 38 2.93 23.99 -11.74
CA ALA A 38 3.65 23.92 -10.47
C ALA A 38 4.19 22.50 -10.19
N LYS A 39 5.49 22.43 -9.87
CA LYS A 39 6.22 21.17 -9.59
C LYS A 39 6.53 20.92 -8.12
N THR A 40 6.17 21.85 -7.24
CA THR A 40 6.49 21.78 -5.82
C THR A 40 5.21 21.72 -5.00
N VAL A 41 5.23 20.93 -3.93
CA VAL A 41 4.13 20.82 -2.96
C VAL A 41 3.72 22.19 -2.40
N GLN A 42 4.69 23.04 -2.07
CA GLN A 42 4.48 24.33 -1.44
C GLN A 42 3.69 25.33 -2.30
N HIS A 43 4.08 25.52 -3.57
CA HIS A 43 3.35 26.44 -4.47
C HIS A 43 1.91 25.97 -4.73
N LEU A 44 1.68 24.65 -4.80
CA LEU A 44 0.33 24.10 -4.91
C LEU A 44 -0.50 24.37 -3.64
N LEU A 45 0.10 24.22 -2.45
CA LEU A 45 -0.56 24.58 -1.19
C LEU A 45 -0.91 26.07 -1.10
N TYR A 46 -0.07 26.95 -1.65
CA TYR A 46 -0.39 28.38 -1.74
C TYR A 46 -1.59 28.65 -2.65
N LEU A 47 -1.70 27.96 -3.79
CA LEU A 47 -2.88 28.05 -4.65
C LEU A 47 -4.14 27.54 -3.95
N VAL A 48 -4.06 26.42 -3.22
CA VAL A 48 -5.19 25.91 -2.41
C VAL A 48 -5.65 26.95 -1.40
N ARG A 49 -4.71 27.58 -0.66
CA ARG A 49 -5.06 28.65 0.31
C ARG A 49 -5.68 29.87 -0.35
N VAL A 50 -5.21 30.27 -1.53
CA VAL A 50 -5.83 31.36 -2.31
C VAL A 50 -7.26 30.99 -2.69
N ILE A 51 -7.49 29.80 -3.22
CA ILE A 51 -8.82 29.33 -3.59
C ILE A 51 -9.76 29.36 -2.39
N GLN A 52 -9.32 28.81 -1.25
CA GLN A 52 -10.10 28.82 -0.01
C GLN A 52 -10.43 30.24 0.48
N THR A 53 -9.52 31.20 0.30
CA THR A 53 -9.72 32.60 0.73
C THR A 53 -10.66 33.37 -0.20
N GLU A 54 -10.60 33.12 -1.50
CA GLU A 54 -11.30 33.94 -2.50
C GLU A 54 -12.62 33.32 -2.98
N ALA A 55 -12.77 31.99 -2.91
CA ALA A 55 -13.89 31.25 -3.48
C ALA A 55 -14.64 30.36 -2.45
N GLU A 56 -14.13 30.22 -1.23
CA GLU A 56 -14.77 29.47 -0.14
C GLU A 56 -15.29 28.08 -0.61
N ASP A 57 -16.56 27.77 -0.36
CA ASP A 57 -17.19 26.49 -0.71
C ASP A 57 -17.19 26.21 -2.22
N GLN A 58 -17.31 27.25 -3.05
CA GLN A 58 -17.28 27.09 -4.52
C GLN A 58 -15.89 26.68 -5.03
N GLY A 59 -14.84 26.90 -4.23
CA GLY A 59 -13.47 26.53 -4.51
C GLY A 59 -13.08 25.12 -4.05
N VAL A 60 -13.96 24.40 -3.35
CA VAL A 60 -13.63 23.08 -2.77
C VAL A 60 -13.21 22.06 -3.84
N PRO A 61 -13.92 21.90 -4.98
CA PRO A 61 -13.49 20.94 -6.00
C PRO A 61 -12.09 21.22 -6.56
N CYS A 62 -11.79 22.48 -6.89
CA CYS A 62 -10.47 22.87 -7.38
C CYS A 62 -9.39 22.70 -6.32
N SER A 63 -9.71 23.00 -5.05
CA SER A 63 -8.78 22.79 -3.93
C SER A 63 -8.43 21.31 -3.77
N VAL A 64 -9.43 20.43 -3.84
CA VAL A 64 -9.23 18.98 -3.78
C VAL A 64 -8.40 18.50 -4.97
N GLU A 65 -8.67 18.96 -6.20
CA GLU A 65 -7.89 18.61 -7.39
C GLU A 65 -6.40 18.96 -7.23
N LEU A 66 -6.08 20.15 -6.70
CA LEU A 66 -4.71 20.52 -6.38
C LEU A 66 -4.11 19.66 -5.27
N CYS A 67 -4.87 19.28 -4.25
CA CYS A 67 -4.44 18.34 -3.22
C CYS A 67 -4.11 16.94 -3.79
N VAL A 68 -4.93 16.44 -4.71
CA VAL A 68 -4.64 15.17 -5.42
C VAL A 68 -3.32 15.28 -6.18
N LYS A 69 -3.12 16.37 -6.93
CA LYS A 69 -1.85 16.61 -7.63
C LYS A 69 -0.66 16.63 -6.66
N ILE A 70 -0.79 17.32 -5.52
CA ILE A 70 0.25 17.36 -4.49
C ILE A 70 0.61 15.94 -4.02
N LEU A 71 -0.41 15.12 -3.72
CA LEU A 71 -0.22 13.74 -3.25
C LEU A 71 0.44 12.85 -4.32
N GLN A 72 0.26 13.15 -5.61
CA GLN A 72 0.87 12.43 -6.72
C GLN A 72 2.30 12.89 -7.07
N LEU A 73 2.77 14.02 -6.55
CA LEU A 73 4.14 14.49 -6.79
C LEU A 73 5.18 13.53 -6.17
N PRO A 74 6.38 13.40 -6.78
CA PRO A 74 7.45 12.54 -6.28
C PRO A 74 7.76 12.79 -4.80
N LYS A 75 7.91 11.70 -4.04
CA LYS A 75 8.20 11.69 -2.60
C LYS A 75 9.65 12.14 -2.34
N GLN A 76 9.94 13.43 -2.55
CA GLN A 76 11.08 14.12 -1.94
C GLN A 76 10.68 14.45 -0.50
N ASP A 77 11.62 14.49 0.46
CA ASP A 77 11.44 14.50 1.94
C ASP A 77 10.51 15.58 2.54
N ASP A 78 9.26 15.71 2.07
CA ASP A 78 8.26 16.71 2.46
C ASP A 78 7.11 16.05 3.25
N SER A 79 7.44 15.15 4.18
CA SER A 79 6.43 14.43 4.97
C SER A 79 5.50 15.38 5.73
N GLU A 80 6.05 16.48 6.27
CA GLU A 80 5.29 17.51 6.98
C GLU A 80 4.29 18.25 6.07
N LEU A 81 4.71 18.65 4.87
CA LEU A 81 3.82 19.33 3.92
C LEU A 81 2.70 18.39 3.46
N ARG A 82 3.02 17.11 3.21
CA ARG A 82 2.01 16.10 2.84
C ARG A 82 1.04 15.78 3.98
N THR A 83 1.53 15.81 5.21
CA THR A 83 0.66 15.75 6.40
C THR A 83 -0.28 16.95 6.44
N SER A 84 0.21 18.16 6.15
CA SER A 84 -0.64 19.35 6.03
C SER A 84 -1.68 19.21 4.93
N VAL A 85 -1.40 18.51 3.83
CA VAL A 85 -2.38 18.25 2.75
C VAL A 85 -3.49 17.35 3.26
N CYS A 86 -3.18 16.30 4.01
CA CYS A 86 -4.18 15.42 4.60
C CYS A 86 -5.14 16.18 5.53
N LYS A 87 -4.61 17.11 6.34
CA LYS A 87 -5.40 18.02 7.19
C LYS A 87 -6.28 18.94 6.37
N THR A 88 -5.71 19.56 5.32
CA THR A 88 -6.47 20.43 4.41
C THR A 88 -7.64 19.70 3.76
N VAL A 89 -7.42 18.48 3.24
CA VAL A 89 -8.48 17.66 2.66
C VAL A 89 -9.55 17.31 3.69
N SER A 90 -9.14 16.97 4.92
CA SER A 90 -10.07 16.66 6.02
C SER A 90 -10.96 17.86 6.39
N CYS A 91 -10.41 19.08 6.34
CA CYS A 91 -11.18 20.31 6.54
C CYS A 91 -12.11 20.64 5.36
N LEU A 92 -11.72 20.29 4.13
CA LEU A 92 -12.53 20.53 2.91
C LEU A 92 -13.71 19.54 2.81
N LEU A 93 -13.56 18.32 3.33
CA LEU A 93 -14.54 17.24 3.22
C LEU A 93 -14.90 16.65 4.59
N PRO A 94 -15.43 17.46 5.54
CA PRO A 94 -15.64 17.02 6.93
C PRO A 94 -16.75 15.97 7.10
N ASN A 95 -17.62 15.82 6.10
CA ASN A 95 -18.75 14.89 6.14
C ASN A 95 -18.43 13.55 5.46
N ASP A 96 -17.31 13.44 4.75
CA ASP A 96 -16.92 12.20 4.07
C ASP A 96 -16.03 11.34 4.99
N LEU A 97 -16.68 10.46 5.76
CA LEU A 97 -15.98 9.63 6.76
C LEU A 97 -14.91 8.73 6.13
N GLU A 98 -15.11 8.25 4.90
CA GLU A 98 -14.12 7.42 4.22
C GLU A 98 -12.86 8.23 3.89
N VAL A 99 -13.05 9.45 3.37
CA VAL A 99 -11.94 10.38 3.10
C VAL A 99 -11.25 10.78 4.41
N LEU A 100 -11.99 11.09 5.47
CA LEU A 100 -11.41 11.43 6.78
C LEU A 100 -10.53 10.30 7.33
N ARG A 101 -11.03 9.05 7.30
CA ARG A 101 -10.25 7.88 7.73
C ARG A 101 -9.01 7.69 6.85
N ALA A 102 -9.12 7.90 5.54
CA ALA A 102 -8.00 7.77 4.62
C ALA A 102 -6.94 8.86 4.85
N CYS A 103 -7.34 10.12 5.04
CA CYS A 103 -6.46 11.22 5.39
C CYS A 103 -5.75 10.99 6.72
N GLN A 104 -6.48 10.62 7.78
CA GLN A 104 -5.90 10.39 9.10
C GLN A 104 -4.92 9.22 9.11
N LEU A 105 -5.24 8.13 8.42
CA LEU A 105 -4.34 7.00 8.28
C LEU A 105 -3.08 7.39 7.50
N THR A 106 -3.23 8.20 6.45
CA THR A 106 -2.10 8.65 5.63
C THR A 106 -1.19 9.58 6.43
N GLU A 107 -1.75 10.51 7.22
CA GLU A 107 -1.02 11.34 8.17
C GLU A 107 -0.23 10.47 9.17
N PHE A 108 -0.88 9.49 9.80
CA PHE A 108 -0.20 8.58 10.74
C PHE A 108 0.97 7.83 10.07
N LEU A 109 0.80 7.35 8.84
CA LEU A 109 1.85 6.60 8.13
C LEU A 109 3.01 7.49 7.68
N LEU A 110 2.76 8.77 7.43
CA LEU A 110 3.77 9.77 7.09
C LEU A 110 4.60 10.21 8.31
N GLY A 111 3.98 10.25 9.48
CA GLY A 111 4.64 10.59 10.74
C GLY A 111 3.92 9.94 11.93
N PRO A 112 4.28 8.70 12.30
CA PRO A 112 3.61 7.98 13.39
C PRO A 112 3.73 8.75 14.71
N SER A 113 2.59 9.08 15.30
CA SER A 113 2.52 9.74 16.61
C SER A 113 1.34 9.21 17.42
N GLN A 114 1.44 9.29 18.75
CA GLN A 114 0.35 8.85 19.63
C GLN A 114 -0.93 9.66 19.39
N GLU A 115 -0.79 10.97 19.14
CA GLU A 115 -1.91 11.86 18.84
C GLU A 115 -2.63 11.46 17.55
N SER A 116 -1.87 11.24 16.46
CA SER A 116 -2.46 10.86 15.16
C SER A 116 -3.11 9.47 15.21
N PHE A 117 -2.57 8.55 16.01
CA PHE A 117 -3.19 7.25 16.25
C PHE A 117 -4.48 7.36 17.04
N THR A 118 -4.53 8.15 18.12
CA THR A 118 -5.74 8.33 18.93
C THR A 118 -6.89 8.89 18.07
N CYS A 119 -6.61 9.93 17.27
CA CYS A 119 -7.58 10.47 16.31
C CYS A 119 -8.04 9.41 15.28
N LEU A 120 -7.13 8.55 14.82
CA LEU A 120 -7.47 7.45 13.91
C LEU A 120 -8.43 6.45 14.56
N GLU A 121 -8.18 6.07 15.82
CA GLU A 121 -9.06 5.15 16.55
C GLU A 121 -10.48 5.72 16.69
N GLU A 122 -10.60 7.00 17.06
CA GLU A 122 -11.89 7.69 17.17
C GLU A 122 -12.69 7.68 15.85
N LEU A 123 -12.02 7.85 14.71
CA LEU A 123 -12.67 7.83 13.40
C LEU A 123 -13.15 6.43 12.98
N TYR A 124 -12.41 5.38 13.35
CA TYR A 124 -12.78 3.99 13.02
C TYR A 124 -13.84 3.42 13.96
N LEU A 125 -14.06 4.02 15.14
CA LEU A 125 -15.18 3.69 16.03
C LEU A 125 -16.54 4.20 15.53
N ARG A 126 -16.56 5.24 14.69
CA ARG A 126 -17.80 5.76 14.09
C ARG A 126 -18.39 4.71 13.14
N PRO A 127 -19.72 4.49 13.14
CA PRO A 127 -20.34 3.51 12.26
C PRO A 127 -20.19 3.92 10.79
N ASP A 128 -20.15 2.92 9.90
CA ASP A 128 -20.11 3.19 8.47
C ASP A 128 -21.42 3.81 8.01
N HIS A 129 -21.31 4.99 7.40
CA HIS A 129 -22.43 5.67 6.75
C HIS A 129 -22.28 5.49 5.24
N LYS A 130 -23.40 5.24 4.55
CA LYS A 130 -23.40 5.26 3.09
C LYS A 130 -23.11 6.69 2.63
N TYR A 131 -22.19 6.83 1.67
CA TYR A 131 -21.91 8.10 1.03
C TYR A 131 -23.19 8.60 0.34
N ASP A 132 -23.64 9.79 0.73
CA ASP A 132 -24.86 10.40 0.23
C ASP A 132 -24.56 11.16 -1.07
N GLN A 133 -25.03 10.62 -2.19
CA GLN A 133 -24.82 11.20 -3.53
C GLN A 133 -25.63 12.49 -3.76
N GLU A 134 -26.61 12.80 -2.90
CA GLU A 134 -27.45 13.99 -3.06
C GLU A 134 -26.79 15.26 -2.50
N ASN A 135 -25.77 15.11 -1.64
CA ASN A 135 -25.05 16.21 -0.97
C ASN A 135 -23.55 16.22 -1.31
N GLU A 136 -23.18 15.79 -2.52
CA GLU A 136 -21.78 15.72 -2.95
C GLU A 136 -21.16 17.13 -3.06
N VAL A 137 -20.16 17.40 -2.21
CA VAL A 137 -19.35 18.65 -2.27
C VAL A 137 -18.40 18.62 -3.48
N ILE A 138 -18.00 17.43 -3.92
CA ILE A 138 -17.11 17.22 -5.06
C ILE A 138 -17.63 16.09 -5.96
N PRO A 139 -17.31 16.08 -7.26
CA PRO A 139 -17.68 14.98 -8.14
C PRO A 139 -17.13 13.63 -7.66
N ASN A 140 -17.93 12.57 -7.74
CA ASN A 140 -17.50 11.22 -7.36
C ASN A 140 -16.22 10.74 -8.08
N SER A 141 -15.95 11.16 -9.32
CA SER A 141 -14.69 10.85 -10.01
C SER A 141 -13.48 11.42 -9.28
N LEU A 142 -13.56 12.69 -8.87
CA LEU A 142 -12.51 13.38 -8.11
C LEU A 142 -12.33 12.78 -6.71
N ARG A 143 -13.44 12.41 -6.07
CA ARG A 143 -13.44 11.68 -4.79
C ARG A 143 -12.66 10.36 -4.91
N CYS A 144 -12.92 9.58 -5.96
CA CYS A 144 -12.21 8.34 -6.22
C CYS A 144 -10.71 8.57 -6.47
N GLU A 145 -10.35 9.57 -7.28
CA GLU A 145 -8.95 9.93 -7.54
C GLU A 145 -8.22 10.33 -6.25
N LEU A 146 -8.87 11.11 -5.39
CA LEU A 146 -8.34 11.48 -4.08
C LEU A 146 -8.08 10.27 -3.19
N LEU A 147 -9.05 9.36 -3.07
CA LEU A 147 -8.89 8.14 -2.28
C LEU A 147 -7.76 7.26 -2.82
N LEU A 148 -7.62 7.14 -4.14
CA LEU A 148 -6.52 6.41 -4.77
C LEU A 148 -5.16 7.07 -4.48
N ALA A 149 -5.07 8.40 -4.57
CA ALA A 149 -3.86 9.14 -4.27
C ALA A 149 -3.41 8.98 -2.81
N LEU A 150 -4.35 9.00 -1.85
CA LEU A 150 -4.08 8.73 -0.44
C LEU A 150 -3.62 7.28 -0.22
N LYS A 151 -4.33 6.30 -0.79
CA LYS A 151 -4.03 4.88 -0.67
C LYS A 151 -2.65 4.50 -1.23
N ALA A 152 -2.11 5.26 -2.18
CA ALA A 152 -0.75 5.08 -2.70
C ALA A 152 0.37 5.32 -1.66
N TYR A 153 0.04 5.85 -0.48
CA TYR A 153 0.96 5.99 0.66
C TYR A 153 0.96 4.76 1.58
N TRP A 154 0.01 3.84 1.42
CA TRP A 154 -0.16 2.74 2.36
C TRP A 154 0.77 1.58 2.01
N PRO A 155 1.50 1.00 2.98
CA PRO A 155 2.41 -0.12 2.73
C PRO A 155 1.67 -1.47 2.58
N PHE A 156 0.34 -1.43 2.50
CA PHE A 156 -0.56 -2.57 2.46
C PHE A 156 -1.74 -2.28 1.53
N ASP A 157 -2.46 -3.34 1.19
CA ASP A 157 -3.69 -3.25 0.43
C ASP A 157 -4.89 -3.25 1.39
N PRO A 158 -5.69 -2.17 1.43
CA PRO A 158 -6.79 -2.02 2.37
C PRO A 158 -7.94 -2.99 2.14
N GLU A 159 -8.05 -3.64 0.98
CA GLU A 159 -9.06 -4.69 0.76
C GLU A 159 -8.85 -5.90 1.68
N PHE A 160 -7.64 -6.06 2.24
CA PHE A 160 -7.24 -7.25 2.99
C PHE A 160 -7.00 -6.98 4.48
N TRP A 161 -7.21 -5.75 4.94
CA TRP A 161 -6.92 -5.33 6.31
C TRP A 161 -8.20 -4.85 6.99
N ASP A 162 -8.66 -5.61 7.98
CA ASP A 162 -9.69 -5.12 8.90
C ASP A 162 -9.09 -4.11 9.90
N TRP A 163 -9.96 -3.36 10.58
CA TRP A 163 -9.52 -2.38 11.57
C TRP A 163 -8.65 -3.01 12.66
N LYS A 164 -8.93 -4.26 13.08
CA LYS A 164 -8.12 -4.97 14.07
C LYS A 164 -6.68 -5.17 13.61
N THR A 165 -6.49 -5.62 12.37
CA THR A 165 -5.16 -5.79 11.77
C THR A 165 -4.44 -4.45 11.62
N LEU A 166 -5.16 -3.42 11.17
CA LEU A 166 -4.61 -2.07 11.03
C LEU A 166 -4.18 -1.49 12.38
N LYS A 167 -5.03 -1.59 13.41
CA LYS A 167 -4.76 -1.15 14.78
C LYS A 167 -3.50 -1.82 15.34
N CYS A 168 -3.35 -3.14 15.17
CA CYS A 168 -2.15 -3.86 15.59
C CYS A 168 -0.88 -3.35 14.87
N HIS A 169 -0.97 -3.08 13.57
CA HIS A 169 0.15 -2.54 12.81
C HIS A 169 0.54 -1.13 13.28
N CYS A 170 -0.44 -0.25 13.49
CA CYS A 170 -0.19 1.10 14.02
C CYS A 170 0.47 1.07 15.40
N LYS A 171 -0.03 0.24 16.34
CA LYS A 171 0.61 0.03 17.65
C LYS A 171 2.06 -0.43 17.53
N SER A 172 2.34 -1.33 16.58
CA SER A 172 3.70 -1.79 16.30
C SER A 172 4.62 -0.68 15.76
N LEU A 173 4.09 0.25 14.95
CA LEU A 173 4.86 1.39 14.44
C LEU A 173 5.18 2.42 15.54
N LEU A 174 4.32 2.54 16.55
CA LEU A 174 4.55 3.37 17.74
C LEU A 174 5.51 2.74 18.76
N GLY A 175 5.94 1.50 18.54
CA GLY A 175 6.78 0.77 19.49
C GLY A 175 6.05 0.36 20.77
N MET A 176 4.71 0.43 20.78
CA MET A 176 3.90 -0.09 21.88
C MET A 176 3.91 -1.62 21.81
N LYS A 177 4.43 -2.27 22.85
CA LYS A 177 4.23 -3.71 23.01
C LYS A 177 2.74 -3.94 23.23
N SER A 178 2.19 -4.96 22.56
CA SER A 178 0.79 -5.32 22.68
C SER A 178 0.45 -5.65 24.14
N GLU A 179 -0.31 -4.78 24.80
CA GLU A 179 -1.06 -5.04 26.04
C GLU A 179 -2.23 -6.00 25.76
N SER A 180 -1.98 -7.08 25.03
CA SER A 180 -2.97 -8.13 24.80
C SER A 180 -3.14 -9.05 26.01
N GLU A 181 -2.56 -8.71 27.17
CA GLU A 181 -2.65 -9.49 28.40
C GLU A 181 -3.36 -8.75 29.55
N GLU A 182 -3.51 -7.42 29.51
CA GLU A 182 -4.01 -6.67 30.68
C GLU A 182 -5.49 -6.24 30.59
N GLU A 183 -6.04 -6.03 29.39
CA GLU A 183 -7.44 -5.60 29.23
C GLU A 183 -8.47 -6.76 29.35
N GLU A 184 -8.06 -8.02 29.15
CA GLU A 184 -8.96 -9.17 29.30
C GLU A 184 -9.11 -9.64 30.77
N GLU A 185 -8.15 -9.34 31.65
CA GLU A 185 -8.18 -9.79 33.05
C GLU A 185 -9.14 -8.94 33.91
N GLU A 186 -9.26 -7.63 33.66
CA GLU A 186 -10.13 -6.75 34.47
C GLU A 186 -11.65 -6.98 34.28
N MET A 187 -12.05 -7.53 33.13
CA MET A 187 -13.44 -7.90 32.85
C MET A 187 -13.80 -9.29 33.39
N ALA A 188 -12.82 -10.18 33.57
CA ALA A 188 -13.03 -11.54 34.05
C ALA A 188 -13.23 -11.59 35.58
N GLU A 189 -12.49 -10.78 36.35
CA GLU A 189 -12.57 -10.82 37.82
C GLU A 189 -13.88 -10.24 38.40
N LYS A 190 -14.63 -9.45 37.65
CA LYS A 190 -15.90 -8.87 38.13
C LYS A 190 -17.10 -9.81 38.02
N GLN A 191 -16.99 -10.92 37.28
CA GLN A 191 -18.13 -11.86 37.08
C GLN A 191 -18.15 -13.06 38.03
N GLU A 192 -17.07 -13.34 38.77
CA GLU A 192 -16.98 -14.53 39.64
C GLU A 192 -17.49 -14.33 41.08
N LYS A 193 -17.92 -13.13 41.48
CA LYS A 193 -18.23 -12.84 42.91
C LYS A 193 -19.70 -12.87 43.34
N VAL A 194 -20.63 -13.32 42.51
CA VAL A 194 -22.03 -13.47 42.93
C VAL A 194 -22.55 -14.86 42.54
N LYS A 195 -22.32 -15.83 43.43
CA LYS A 195 -23.19 -17.01 43.63
C LYS A 195 -22.65 -17.87 44.77
N GLN A 196 -23.20 -17.68 45.97
CA GLN A 196 -23.34 -18.76 46.96
C GLN A 196 -24.45 -18.42 47.96
N GLU A 197 -25.12 -19.48 48.43
CA GLU A 197 -26.20 -19.60 49.43
C GLU A 197 -27.64 -19.31 48.94
N ASP A 198 -28.71 -20.05 49.27
CA ASP A 198 -28.98 -21.43 49.73
C ASP A 198 -30.53 -21.65 49.71
N VAL A 199 -31.02 -22.80 49.20
CA VAL A 199 -32.12 -23.72 49.72
C VAL A 199 -33.57 -23.15 50.01
N PRO A 200 -34.72 -23.89 49.90
CA PRO A 200 -35.22 -24.92 48.98
C PRO A 200 -36.79 -24.94 48.68
N VAL A 201 -37.27 -25.96 47.93
CA VAL A 201 -38.54 -26.75 48.05
C VAL A 201 -39.91 -26.23 47.52
N VAL A 202 -40.40 -26.95 46.48
CA VAL A 202 -41.75 -27.51 46.15
C VAL A 202 -42.95 -26.60 45.83
N GLY A 203 -43.60 -26.87 44.68
CA GLY A 203 -45.05 -26.64 44.50
C GLY A 203 -45.56 -26.34 43.07
N VAL A 204 -45.70 -27.38 42.23
CA VAL A 204 -46.73 -27.69 41.21
C VAL A 204 -47.64 -26.57 40.59
N LYS A 205 -47.81 -26.68 39.24
CA LYS A 205 -48.93 -26.24 38.33
C LYS A 205 -48.97 -24.77 37.90
N GLU A 206 -49.46 -24.37 36.71
CA GLU A 206 -49.85 -24.91 35.39
C GLU A 206 -50.13 -23.65 34.52
N GLU A 207 -49.90 -23.75 33.20
CA GLU A 207 -50.46 -22.93 32.09
C GLU A 207 -50.45 -21.39 32.11
N SER A 208 -49.80 -20.77 31.11
CA SER A 208 -50.50 -20.16 29.95
C SER A 208 -49.54 -19.45 28.98
N GLU A 209 -49.98 -19.34 27.73
CA GLU A 209 -49.25 -19.08 26.50
C GLU A 209 -48.54 -17.72 26.40
N SER A 210 -47.45 -17.66 25.60
CA SER A 210 -47.18 -16.60 24.61
C SER A 210 -45.93 -16.89 23.76
N GLN A 211 -46.19 -17.10 22.46
CA GLN A 211 -45.34 -16.88 21.28
C GLN A 211 -43.88 -16.44 21.48
N ASN A 212 -42.92 -17.18 20.90
CA ASN A 212 -41.80 -16.53 20.20
C ASN A 212 -41.06 -17.40 19.16
N ARG A 213 -40.53 -16.68 18.19
CA ARG A 213 -39.95 -17.09 16.90
C ARG A 213 -38.65 -17.89 17.06
N ILE A 214 -38.44 -18.80 16.12
CA ILE A 214 -37.27 -19.68 16.02
C ILE A 214 -36.05 -18.87 15.55
N ASN A 215 -35.07 -18.69 16.45
CA ASN A 215 -33.70 -18.30 16.12
C ASN A 215 -32.81 -19.56 16.17
N GLY A 216 -32.33 -20.02 15.02
CA GLY A 216 -31.32 -21.08 14.93
C GLY A 216 -29.91 -20.51 15.00
N GLY A 217 -29.35 -20.42 16.21
CA GLY A 217 -27.93 -20.14 16.43
C GLY A 217 -27.14 -21.45 16.53
N LEU A 218 -26.25 -21.71 15.57
CA LEU A 218 -25.32 -22.84 15.62
C LEU A 218 -24.05 -22.40 16.37
N ASN A 219 -23.84 -22.98 17.56
CA ASN A 219 -22.60 -22.86 18.33
C ASN A 219 -21.40 -23.41 17.54
N ILE A 220 -20.35 -22.60 17.36
CA ILE A 220 -19.01 -23.10 17.05
C ILE A 220 -18.10 -22.66 18.20
N GLY A 221 -17.71 -23.64 19.00
CA GLY A 221 -16.82 -23.47 20.15
C GLY A 221 -15.40 -23.06 19.76
N ARG A 222 -14.73 -22.46 20.74
CA ARG A 222 -13.31 -22.11 20.77
C ARG A 222 -12.42 -23.21 20.17
N GLN A 223 -11.56 -22.85 19.22
CA GLN A 223 -10.40 -23.65 18.83
C GLN A 223 -9.12 -22.90 19.18
N ASP A 224 -8.27 -23.56 19.96
CA ASP A 224 -6.92 -23.13 20.35
C ASP A 224 -6.07 -22.71 19.13
N ILE A 225 -5.53 -21.49 19.15
CA ILE A 225 -4.64 -20.99 18.10
C ILE A 225 -3.21 -21.51 18.35
N LYS A 226 -2.84 -22.62 17.71
CA LYS A 226 -1.43 -23.02 17.58
C LYS A 226 -0.65 -22.00 16.72
N PRO A 227 0.61 -21.66 17.06
CA PRO A 227 1.44 -20.78 16.25
C PRO A 227 1.70 -21.39 14.87
N ARG A 228 1.34 -20.68 13.80
CA ARG A 228 1.47 -21.14 12.41
C ARG A 228 2.92 -20.96 11.90
N PRO A 229 3.55 -21.99 11.31
CA PRO A 229 4.95 -21.94 10.91
C PRO A 229 5.19 -21.03 9.68
N LYS A 230 6.08 -20.04 9.84
CA LYS A 230 6.44 -19.09 8.77
C LYS A 230 7.50 -19.67 7.82
N PHE A 231 7.47 -19.25 6.56
CA PHE A 231 8.41 -19.57 5.49
C PHE A 231 9.15 -18.31 5.05
N SER A 232 10.47 -18.36 5.02
CA SER A 232 11.29 -17.35 4.36
C SER A 232 11.34 -17.62 2.86
N CYS A 233 10.93 -16.65 2.04
CA CYS A 233 11.10 -16.72 0.58
C CYS A 233 12.58 -16.57 0.22
N LEU A 234 13.13 -17.49 -0.58
CA LEU A 234 14.52 -17.42 -1.01
C LEU A 234 14.76 -16.41 -2.14
N ILE A 235 13.69 -16.01 -2.86
CA ILE A 235 13.76 -15.05 -3.98
C ILE A 235 13.84 -13.61 -3.46
N CYS A 236 13.01 -13.24 -2.48
CA CYS A 236 12.94 -11.87 -1.97
C CYS A 236 13.16 -11.74 -0.45
N LYS A 237 13.61 -12.83 0.21
CA LYS A 237 13.96 -12.90 1.64
C LYS A 237 12.84 -12.53 2.63
N ARG A 238 11.59 -12.41 2.17
CA ARG A 238 10.43 -12.06 3.02
C ARG A 238 9.89 -13.28 3.78
N SER A 239 9.49 -13.09 5.04
CA SER A 239 8.81 -14.11 5.84
C SER A 239 7.30 -14.13 5.57
N ILE A 240 6.75 -15.28 5.21
CA ILE A 240 5.37 -15.47 4.74
C ILE A 240 4.75 -16.68 5.45
N THR A 241 3.46 -16.65 5.76
CA THR A 241 2.77 -17.80 6.36
C THR A 241 2.49 -18.91 5.32
N ASP A 242 2.29 -20.14 5.79
CA ASP A 242 1.97 -21.34 5.00
C ASP A 242 0.79 -21.12 4.06
N ILE A 243 -0.23 -20.39 4.51
CA ILE A 243 -1.46 -20.11 3.74
C ILE A 243 -1.17 -19.09 2.63
N GLN A 244 -0.24 -18.17 2.88
CA GLN A 244 0.07 -17.06 1.98
C GLN A 244 1.20 -17.38 0.98
N ILE A 245 1.98 -18.45 1.17
CA ILE A 245 3.16 -18.75 0.34
C ILE A 245 2.82 -19.04 -1.13
N ILE A 246 1.66 -19.66 -1.39
CA ILE A 246 1.17 -19.97 -2.75
C ILE A 246 0.72 -18.70 -3.49
N HIS A 247 0.27 -17.68 -2.75
CA HIS A 247 -0.04 -16.38 -3.33
C HIS A 247 1.22 -15.56 -3.52
N HIS A 248 2.14 -15.62 -2.56
CA HIS A 248 3.44 -14.96 -2.64
C HIS A 248 4.25 -15.40 -3.86
N SER A 249 4.24 -16.70 -4.20
CA SER A 249 4.94 -17.23 -5.37
C SER A 249 4.49 -16.62 -6.70
N ARG A 250 3.28 -16.03 -6.77
CA ARG A 250 2.79 -15.36 -7.98
C ARG A 250 3.55 -14.08 -8.31
N ARG A 251 4.16 -13.45 -7.31
CA ARG A 251 4.94 -12.23 -7.50
C ARG A 251 6.28 -12.48 -8.18
N HIS A 252 6.66 -13.75 -8.31
CA HIS A 252 7.92 -14.19 -8.92
C HIS A 252 7.67 -14.91 -10.25
N ILE A 253 6.49 -14.77 -10.86
CA ILE A 253 6.21 -15.40 -12.16
C ILE A 253 7.03 -14.68 -13.23
N GLU A 254 7.92 -15.42 -13.88
CA GLU A 254 8.69 -14.97 -15.04
C GLU A 254 8.45 -15.97 -16.19
N ASP A 255 8.17 -15.45 -17.39
CA ASP A 255 8.00 -16.23 -18.64
C ASP A 255 7.05 -17.44 -18.58
N LYS A 256 5.90 -17.29 -17.90
CA LYS A 256 4.85 -18.34 -17.70
C LYS A 256 5.28 -19.52 -16.82
N TYR A 257 6.40 -19.44 -16.12
CA TYR A 257 6.82 -20.43 -15.13
C TYR A 257 6.57 -19.92 -13.70
N PHE A 258 6.23 -20.82 -12.80
CA PHE A 258 5.92 -20.54 -11.40
C PHE A 258 7.07 -21.03 -10.50
N PRO A 259 7.98 -20.16 -10.05
CA PRO A 259 9.05 -20.58 -9.14
C PRO A 259 8.55 -20.79 -7.71
N CYS A 260 9.06 -21.83 -7.07
CA CYS A 260 8.79 -22.15 -5.68
C CYS A 260 9.57 -21.20 -4.74
N PRO A 261 8.90 -20.43 -3.86
CA PRO A 261 9.58 -19.51 -2.94
C PRO A 261 10.48 -20.21 -1.90
N ALA A 262 10.29 -21.52 -1.69
CA ALA A 262 10.98 -22.30 -0.67
C ALA A 262 12.21 -23.07 -1.19
N CYS A 263 12.27 -23.40 -2.48
CA CYS A 263 13.37 -24.18 -3.07
C CYS A 263 13.73 -23.80 -4.51
N LEU A 264 13.12 -22.74 -5.06
CA LEU A 264 13.39 -22.16 -6.39
C LEU A 264 13.08 -23.04 -7.60
N GLU A 265 12.53 -24.25 -7.42
CA GLU A 265 12.05 -25.08 -8.53
C GLU A 265 10.93 -24.38 -9.32
N THR A 266 11.00 -24.42 -10.65
CA THR A 266 10.05 -23.79 -11.56
C THR A 266 9.02 -24.78 -12.08
N PHE A 267 7.76 -24.37 -12.11
CA PHE A 267 6.64 -25.21 -12.57
C PHE A 267 5.94 -24.56 -13.76
N LYS A 268 5.52 -25.36 -14.75
CA LYS A 268 4.76 -24.87 -15.92
C LYS A 268 3.31 -24.49 -15.58
N GLY A 269 2.80 -24.93 -14.43
CA GLY A 269 1.41 -24.74 -14.05
C GLY A 269 1.21 -24.46 -12.55
N LYS A 270 0.21 -23.61 -12.26
CA LYS A 270 -0.21 -23.29 -10.90
C LYS A 270 -0.61 -24.53 -10.09
N LYS A 271 -1.27 -25.51 -10.72
CA LYS A 271 -1.71 -26.76 -10.06
C LYS A 271 -0.51 -27.54 -9.54
N ASP A 272 0.56 -27.61 -10.31
CA ASP A 272 1.78 -28.36 -9.97
C ASP A 272 2.52 -27.70 -8.81
N LEU A 273 2.63 -26.37 -8.83
CA LEU A 273 3.20 -25.59 -7.74
C LEU A 273 2.43 -25.80 -6.42
N VAL A 274 1.09 -25.83 -6.46
CA VAL A 274 0.26 -26.06 -5.26
C VAL A 274 0.49 -27.46 -4.67
N ILE A 275 0.59 -28.47 -5.53
CA ILE A 275 0.87 -29.85 -5.11
C ILE A 275 2.28 -29.97 -4.52
N HIS A 276 3.27 -29.34 -5.17
CA HIS A 276 4.64 -29.25 -4.68
C HIS A 276 4.70 -28.54 -3.31
N MET A 277 4.04 -27.41 -3.14
CA MET A 277 4.09 -26.62 -1.90
C MET A 277 3.48 -27.35 -0.70
N ARG A 278 2.47 -28.21 -0.95
CA ARG A 278 1.90 -29.08 0.09
C ARG A 278 2.94 -30.03 0.69
N LYS A 279 3.98 -30.43 -0.05
CA LYS A 279 5.08 -31.26 0.46
C LYS A 279 5.97 -30.49 1.44
N HIS A 280 6.26 -29.22 1.18
CA HIS A 280 7.02 -28.35 2.09
C HIS A 280 6.29 -28.11 3.41
N ILE A 281 4.98 -27.86 3.35
CA ILE A 281 4.13 -27.67 4.53
C ILE A 281 4.07 -28.95 5.37
N LYS A 282 3.94 -30.12 4.73
CA LYS A 282 3.99 -31.42 5.42
C LYS A 282 5.36 -31.71 6.04
N LYS A 283 6.46 -31.34 5.38
CA LYS A 283 7.84 -31.57 5.87
C LYS A 283 8.21 -30.69 7.06
N LYS A 284 7.64 -29.46 7.16
CA LYS A 284 7.84 -28.57 8.32
C LYS A 284 6.97 -28.89 9.54
N GLY A 285 5.92 -29.70 9.38
CA GLY A 285 4.98 -30.07 10.45
C GLY A 285 5.32 -31.35 11.23
N ALA A 286 6.44 -32.02 10.94
CA ALA A 286 6.85 -33.26 11.62
C ALA A 286 8.24 -33.10 12.27
N PRO A 287 8.51 -33.67 13.46
CA PRO A 287 9.81 -33.58 14.09
C PRO A 287 10.83 -34.54 13.43
N SER A 288 11.83 -33.92 12.82
CA SER A 288 13.24 -34.34 12.61
C SER A 288 13.60 -35.72 12.02
N LYS A 289 14.45 -35.70 10.98
CA LYS A 289 15.81 -36.30 10.95
C LYS A 289 16.55 -35.87 9.66
N LYS A 290 17.86 -35.62 9.79
CA LYS A 290 18.80 -35.18 8.74
C LYS A 290 18.88 -36.14 7.55
N ALA A 291 19.19 -35.61 6.37
CA ALA A 291 20.15 -36.21 5.43
C ALA A 291 20.53 -35.19 4.33
N GLU A 292 21.83 -34.95 4.19
CA GLU A 292 22.49 -34.43 3.00
C GLU A 292 22.24 -35.37 1.81
N MET A 293 22.08 -34.84 0.59
CA MET A 293 22.79 -35.36 -0.58
C MET A 293 22.66 -34.39 -1.77
N LEU A 294 23.82 -34.11 -2.36
CA LEU A 294 24.03 -33.57 -3.70
C LEU A 294 23.45 -34.49 -4.80
N LYS A 295 23.40 -33.95 -6.04
CA LYS A 295 23.17 -34.58 -7.38
C LYS A 295 21.75 -34.34 -7.94
N GLU A 296 21.52 -34.11 -9.23
CA GLU A 296 22.34 -34.15 -10.45
C GLU A 296 21.56 -33.38 -11.55
N VAL A 297 22.26 -32.68 -12.44
CA VAL A 297 21.71 -32.07 -13.66
C VAL A 297 21.70 -33.14 -14.77
N PRO A 298 20.62 -33.35 -15.54
CA PRO A 298 20.70 -34.19 -16.74
C PRO A 298 21.33 -33.40 -17.89
N LYS A 299 22.50 -33.88 -18.33
CA LYS A 299 23.17 -33.57 -19.59
C LYS A 299 22.39 -34.20 -20.77
N PRO A 300 22.19 -33.54 -21.91
CA PRO A 300 22.06 -34.20 -23.19
C PRO A 300 23.47 -34.48 -23.76
N THR A 301 23.73 -35.74 -24.05
CA THR A 301 24.84 -36.29 -24.85
C THR A 301 24.91 -35.60 -26.23
N GLU A 302 26.02 -34.92 -26.53
CA GLU A 302 27.16 -35.39 -27.34
C GLU A 302 26.94 -35.21 -28.84
N GLU A 303 27.58 -34.18 -29.39
CA GLU A 303 28.33 -34.26 -30.65
C GLU A 303 29.67 -33.52 -30.43
N ASP A 304 30.77 -34.26 -30.63
CA ASP A 304 32.19 -33.91 -30.65
C ASP A 304 32.51 -32.94 -31.83
N ASP A 305 33.63 -32.24 -32.01
CA ASP A 305 34.91 -32.01 -31.33
C ASP A 305 35.57 -30.76 -32.01
N ASP A 306 36.57 -30.17 -31.36
CA ASP A 306 37.67 -29.32 -31.87
C ASP A 306 37.43 -27.90 -32.43
N ASP A 307 37.74 -26.87 -31.60
CA ASP A 307 38.92 -25.98 -31.77
C ASP A 307 38.97 -24.90 -30.64
N MET A 308 40.11 -24.78 -29.95
CA MET A 308 40.45 -23.63 -29.05
C MET A 308 40.90 -22.44 -29.92
N GLU A 309 40.67 -21.15 -29.61
CA GLU A 309 41.27 -20.31 -28.53
C GLU A 309 40.73 -18.83 -28.67
N PRO A 310 41.18 -17.80 -27.91
CA PRO A 310 40.57 -17.24 -26.70
C PRO A 310 39.94 -15.84 -26.85
N GLY A 311 39.09 -15.47 -25.87
CA GLY A 311 38.87 -14.06 -25.49
C GLY A 311 37.41 -13.59 -25.54
N GLU A 312 36.65 -13.81 -24.47
CA GLU A 312 35.39 -13.10 -24.24
C GLU A 312 35.40 -12.44 -22.85
N ILE A 313 35.31 -11.11 -22.85
CA ILE A 313 35.02 -10.31 -21.66
C ILE A 313 33.57 -10.62 -21.26
N PRO A 314 33.29 -11.04 -20.02
CA PRO A 314 31.92 -11.33 -19.61
C PRO A 314 31.12 -10.04 -19.56
N VAL A 315 30.21 -9.85 -20.51
CA VAL A 315 29.24 -8.75 -20.47
C VAL A 315 28.09 -9.14 -19.53
N ASP A 316 27.80 -8.25 -18.59
CA ASP A 316 26.71 -8.37 -17.61
C ASP A 316 25.36 -8.70 -18.31
N PRO A 317 24.63 -9.74 -17.85
CA PRO A 317 23.29 -10.10 -18.34
C PRO A 317 22.27 -8.94 -18.38
N SER A 318 22.49 -7.89 -17.59
CA SER A 318 21.66 -6.69 -17.54
C SER A 318 21.77 -5.84 -18.82
N LEU A 319 22.92 -5.86 -19.50
CA LEU A 319 23.17 -5.12 -20.73
C LEU A 319 22.56 -5.80 -21.98
N MET A 320 22.45 -7.13 -21.96
CA MET A 320 21.82 -7.87 -23.06
C MET A 320 20.28 -7.68 -23.08
N MET A 321 19.68 -7.39 -21.92
CA MET A 321 18.26 -7.04 -21.78
C MET A 321 17.96 -5.63 -22.30
N TYR A 322 18.88 -4.67 -22.15
CA TYR A 322 18.74 -3.33 -22.74
C TYR A 322 18.76 -3.39 -24.28
N TYR A 323 19.65 -4.19 -24.86
CA TYR A 323 19.78 -4.35 -26.32
C TYR A 323 18.57 -5.02 -26.99
N LYS A 324 17.87 -5.91 -26.29
CA LYS A 324 16.67 -6.60 -26.84
C LYS A 324 15.39 -5.77 -26.71
N SER A 325 15.39 -4.70 -25.92
CA SER A 325 14.18 -3.95 -25.57
C SER A 325 13.83 -2.78 -26.49
N THR A 326 14.74 -2.29 -27.34
CA THR A 326 14.45 -1.08 -28.13
C THR A 326 13.85 -1.32 -29.51
N ARG A 327 14.17 -2.41 -30.23
CA ARG A 327 13.63 -2.74 -31.58
C ARG A 327 13.29 -1.51 -32.46
N ASP A 328 14.16 -0.51 -32.43
CA ASP A 328 14.08 0.68 -33.26
C ASP A 328 15.25 0.59 -34.27
N PRO A 329 14.97 0.41 -35.57
CA PRO A 329 16.01 0.21 -36.58
C PRO A 329 16.94 1.42 -36.77
N GLU A 330 16.58 2.62 -36.31
CA GLU A 330 17.44 3.81 -36.41
C GLU A 330 18.53 3.84 -35.32
N VAL A 331 18.22 3.32 -34.13
CA VAL A 331 19.16 3.29 -32.99
C VAL A 331 20.30 2.30 -33.23
N LEU A 332 20.03 1.18 -33.91
CA LEU A 332 21.04 0.17 -34.22
C LEU A 332 22.07 0.69 -35.24
N ASN A 333 21.63 1.45 -36.24
CA ASN A 333 22.55 2.09 -37.21
C ASN A 333 23.42 3.18 -36.55
N HIS A 334 22.86 3.94 -35.61
CA HIS A 334 23.61 4.96 -34.89
C HIS A 334 24.68 4.37 -33.97
N ILE A 335 24.39 3.24 -33.32
CA ILE A 335 25.36 2.53 -32.46
C ILE A 335 26.45 1.85 -33.29
N VAL A 336 26.09 1.27 -34.44
CA VAL A 336 27.07 0.65 -35.36
C VAL A 336 27.98 1.71 -36.00
N GLN A 337 27.46 2.88 -36.39
CA GLN A 337 28.27 4.00 -36.90
C GLN A 337 29.19 4.61 -35.83
N GLN A 338 28.72 4.76 -34.59
CA GLN A 338 29.57 5.25 -33.51
C GLN A 338 30.70 4.25 -33.18
N ALA A 339 30.40 2.95 -33.19
CA ALA A 339 31.39 1.90 -32.96
C ALA A 339 32.43 1.78 -34.09
N SER A 340 32.06 2.04 -35.36
CA SER A 340 33.02 2.07 -36.47
C SER A 340 33.93 3.30 -36.40
N THR A 341 33.41 4.48 -36.00
CA THR A 341 34.22 5.71 -35.88
C THR A 341 35.20 5.70 -34.70
N MET A 342 34.97 4.85 -33.69
CA MET A 342 35.89 4.70 -32.55
C MET A 342 37.02 3.71 -32.82
N LYS A 343 36.90 2.82 -33.81
CA LYS A 343 37.94 1.84 -34.14
C LYS A 343 39.02 2.34 -35.11
N GLU A 344 38.83 3.51 -35.72
CA GLU A 344 39.81 4.10 -36.65
C GLU A 344 40.72 5.16 -36.00
N LYS A 345 40.66 5.36 -34.68
CA LYS A 345 41.42 6.43 -34.00
C LYS A 345 42.51 6.00 -33.02
N GLU A 346 42.80 4.70 -32.90
CA GLU A 346 43.88 4.19 -32.04
C GLU A 346 44.79 3.18 -32.76
N ALA A 347 45.28 3.54 -33.95
CA ALA A 347 46.39 2.83 -34.59
C ALA A 347 47.12 3.76 -35.58
N ASP A 348 47.77 4.81 -35.08
CA ASP A 348 48.93 5.43 -35.72
C ASP A 348 49.58 6.41 -34.72
N ASP A 349 50.43 5.86 -33.85
CA ASP A 349 51.67 6.51 -33.39
C ASP A 349 52.53 5.47 -32.66
N ASP A 350 53.83 5.51 -32.94
CA ASP A 350 54.97 4.80 -32.32
C ASP A 350 55.28 3.35 -32.75
N GLU A 351 55.93 3.18 -33.91
CA GLU A 351 57.40 2.90 -34.03
C GLU A 351 57.88 2.77 -35.48
#